data_AF-A0A2E0FD94-F1
#
_entry.id   AF-A0A2E0FD94-F1
#
_cell.length_a   1.000
_cell.length_b   1.000
_cell.length_c   1.000
_cell.angle_alpha   90.00
_cell.angle_beta   90.00
_cell.angle_gamma   90.00
#
_symmetry.space_group_name_H-M   'P 1'
#
loop_
_entity.id
_entity.type
_entity.pdbx_description
1 polymer ?
#
loop_
_entity_poly.entity_id
_entity_poly.type
_entity_poly.pdbx_seq_one_letter_code
_entity_poly.pdbx_strand_id
1 'polypeptide(L)'
;MPSLFPYGEGTMSRIKPCSHCERGYDTYGGVASRGKHYAPYCSLYCREASTQGIPWKGSKSSPIIVDCAWCGEPQMELKHLHNHASRTTCSERCRRESRRHHKEWYILLMLKLFGKEMSAAEIAREIQKVGGSVTARFTTGRVANIARRLSLRGAIIIEKDGHSPRTYRLADPKAPINKFVGNA
;
A
#
# COMPACT_ATOMS: atom_id res chain seq x y z
N MET A 1 -3.02 18.38 -24.49
CA MET A 1 -2.44 17.16 -23.90
C MET A 1 -3.03 16.98 -22.51
N PRO A 2 -3.85 15.96 -22.24
CA PRO A 2 -4.48 15.81 -20.93
C PRO A 2 -3.52 15.21 -19.90
N SER A 3 -3.51 15.80 -18.71
CA SER A 3 -2.68 15.51 -17.55
C SER A 3 -2.97 14.12 -16.94
N LEU A 4 -1.92 13.33 -16.74
CA LEU A 4 -1.94 11.92 -16.31
C LEU A 4 -1.90 11.70 -14.78
N PHE A 5 -2.36 12.65 -13.96
CA PHE A 5 -2.37 12.49 -12.50
C PHE A 5 -3.64 13.09 -11.89
N PRO A 6 -4.53 12.28 -11.27
CA PRO A 6 -5.73 12.78 -10.64
C PRO A 6 -5.49 12.97 -9.13
N TYR A 7 -4.58 13.85 -8.73
CA TYR A 7 -4.45 14.21 -7.31
C TYR A 7 -4.17 15.72 -7.19
N GLY A 8 -5.23 16.49 -7.43
CA GLY A 8 -5.34 17.87 -6.98
C GLY A 8 -5.84 17.90 -5.54
N GLU A 9 -5.35 18.90 -4.80
CA GLU A 9 -5.64 19.17 -3.40
C GLU A 9 -7.15 19.28 -3.13
N GLY A 10 -7.60 18.68 -2.04
CA GLY A 10 -8.97 18.78 -1.56
C GLY A 10 -9.82 17.53 -1.81
N THR A 11 -10.56 17.12 -0.78
CA THR A 11 -11.56 16.03 -0.76
C THR A 11 -11.03 14.59 -0.52
N MET A 12 -10.66 14.29 0.73
CA MET A 12 -10.90 12.95 1.30
C MET A 12 -12.40 12.58 1.34
N SER A 13 -13.30 13.48 0.94
CA SER A 13 -14.76 13.30 0.92
C SER A 13 -15.31 12.58 -0.31
N ARG A 14 -14.47 12.02 -1.19
CA ARG A 14 -14.93 11.26 -2.39
C ARG A 14 -14.35 9.86 -2.57
N ILE A 15 -13.68 9.29 -1.57
CA ILE A 15 -13.46 7.83 -1.61
C ILE A 15 -14.75 7.19 -1.11
N LYS A 16 -15.64 6.82 -2.03
CA LYS A 16 -16.82 6.03 -1.66
C LYS A 16 -16.30 4.75 -0.99
N PRO A 17 -16.66 4.48 0.29
CA PRO A 17 -16.41 3.17 0.87
C PRO A 17 -16.99 2.14 -0.10
N CYS A 18 -16.24 1.07 -0.37
CA CYS A 18 -16.67 0.07 -1.34
C CYS A 18 -18.10 -0.35 -0.99
N SER A 19 -19.07 -0.01 -1.85
CA SER A 19 -20.51 -0.27 -1.69
C SER A 19 -20.85 -1.77 -1.67
N HIS A 20 -19.83 -2.61 -1.71
CA HIS A 20 -19.90 -4.06 -1.84
C HIS A 20 -19.25 -4.77 -0.63
N CYS A 21 -18.80 -4.01 0.38
CA CYS A 21 -18.25 -4.56 1.63
C CYS A 21 -19.31 -5.18 2.57
N GLU A 22 -20.61 -5.09 2.26
CA GLU A 22 -21.69 -5.44 3.21
C GLU A 22 -21.87 -6.95 3.51
N ARG A 23 -21.19 -7.88 2.85
CA ARG A 23 -21.33 -9.32 3.17
C ARG A 23 -20.05 -10.16 3.16
N GLY A 24 -18.92 -9.60 2.77
CA GLY A 24 -17.69 -10.36 2.52
C GLY A 24 -16.50 -9.99 3.38
N TYR A 25 -16.60 -8.92 4.19
CA TYR A 25 -15.52 -8.53 5.09
C TYR A 25 -15.26 -9.69 6.07
N ASP A 26 -16.28 -10.29 6.67
CA ASP A 26 -16.03 -11.35 7.65
C ASP A 26 -15.75 -12.73 7.02
N THR A 27 -16.29 -13.03 5.84
CA THR A 27 -16.15 -14.34 5.19
C THR A 27 -14.84 -14.54 4.41
N TYR A 28 -14.17 -13.46 3.96
CA TYR A 28 -13.01 -13.57 3.05
C TYR A 28 -11.76 -12.76 3.44
N GLY A 29 -11.69 -12.17 4.64
CA GLY A 29 -10.41 -11.70 5.21
C GLY A 29 -10.40 -10.39 6.02
N GLY A 30 -11.56 -9.85 6.38
CA GLY A 30 -11.77 -8.58 7.05
C GLY A 30 -11.46 -8.58 8.55
N VAL A 31 -11.54 -9.73 9.23
CA VAL A 31 -11.07 -9.84 10.62
C VAL A 31 -9.69 -10.54 10.69
N ALA A 32 -9.44 -11.50 9.79
CA ALA A 32 -8.19 -12.26 9.72
C ALA A 32 -7.16 -11.72 8.68
N SER A 33 -6.63 -10.52 8.94
CA SER A 33 -5.21 -10.15 8.79
C SER A 33 -4.54 -9.82 7.43
N ARG A 34 -5.13 -9.97 6.23
CA ARG A 34 -4.31 -9.91 4.98
C ARG A 34 -4.49 -8.73 4.03
N GLY A 35 -5.53 -7.89 4.20
CA GLY A 35 -5.82 -6.78 3.27
C GLY A 35 -6.07 -5.42 3.92
N LYS A 36 -5.89 -5.30 5.24
CA LYS A 36 -6.27 -4.10 6.01
C LYS A 36 -5.52 -2.83 5.58
N HIS A 37 -4.36 -2.97 4.94
CA HIS A 37 -3.62 -1.86 4.37
C HIS A 37 -4.30 -1.19 3.17
N TYR A 38 -5.32 -1.80 2.56
CA TYR A 38 -6.05 -1.22 1.42
C TYR A 38 -7.28 -0.41 1.81
N ALA A 39 -7.51 -0.16 3.10
CA ALA A 39 -8.64 0.63 3.56
C ALA A 39 -8.75 1.97 2.78
N PRO A 40 -9.97 2.40 2.37
CA PRO A 40 -11.28 1.85 2.73
C PRO A 40 -11.75 0.67 1.86
N TYR A 41 -10.90 0.11 1.00
CA TYR A 41 -11.21 -1.07 0.20
C TYR A 41 -10.95 -2.37 1.00
N CYS A 42 -11.71 -3.42 0.72
CA CYS A 42 -11.55 -4.71 1.40
C CYS A 42 -10.39 -5.56 0.86
N SER A 43 -9.86 -5.24 -0.32
CA SER A 43 -8.78 -5.99 -0.99
C SER A 43 -8.06 -5.11 -2.00
N LEU A 44 -6.88 -5.56 -2.47
CA LEU A 44 -6.18 -4.90 -3.58
C LEU A 44 -7.06 -4.90 -4.82
N TYR A 45 -7.70 -6.03 -5.11
CA TYR A 45 -8.63 -6.15 -6.24
C TYR A 45 -9.67 -5.03 -6.23
N CYS A 46 -10.34 -4.77 -5.09
CA CYS A 46 -11.38 -3.74 -5.02
C CYS A 46 -10.81 -2.32 -5.16
N ARG A 47 -9.60 -2.07 -4.65
CA ARG A 47 -8.90 -0.80 -4.88
C ARG A 47 -8.63 -0.60 -6.37
N GLU A 48 -7.98 -1.57 -7.00
CA GLU A 48 -7.59 -1.50 -8.41
C GLU A 48 -8.80 -1.46 -9.34
N ALA A 49 -9.85 -2.23 -9.06
CA ALA A 49 -11.12 -2.17 -9.79
C ALA A 49 -11.74 -0.77 -9.71
N SER A 50 -11.76 -0.17 -8.51
CA SER A 50 -12.27 1.19 -8.31
C SER A 50 -11.41 2.23 -9.02
N THR A 51 -10.07 2.08 -8.99
CA THR A 51 -9.14 3.00 -9.66
C THR A 51 -9.23 2.90 -11.17
N GLN A 52 -9.44 1.71 -11.72
CA GLN A 52 -9.57 1.47 -13.16
C GLN A 52 -11.00 1.68 -13.68
N GLY A 53 -11.98 1.99 -12.80
CA GLY A 53 -13.37 2.18 -13.18
C GLY A 53 -14.08 0.90 -13.66
N ILE A 54 -13.58 -0.28 -13.26
CA ILE A 54 -14.14 -1.56 -13.67
C ILE A 54 -15.47 -1.78 -12.93
N PRO A 55 -16.61 -1.92 -13.64
CA PRO A 55 -17.90 -2.11 -12.99
C PRO A 55 -17.95 -3.48 -12.32
N TRP A 56 -18.56 -3.50 -11.13
CA TRP A 56 -18.75 -4.72 -10.37
C TRP A 56 -19.75 -5.67 -11.02
N LYS A 57 -19.38 -6.94 -11.18
CA LYS A 57 -20.26 -8.01 -11.70
C LYS A 57 -20.39 -9.19 -10.73
N GLY A 58 -20.11 -8.98 -9.44
CA GLY A 58 -20.16 -10.04 -8.41
C GLY A 58 -19.10 -11.13 -8.61
N SER A 59 -19.50 -12.39 -8.48
CA SER A 59 -18.63 -13.56 -8.68
C SER A 59 -18.12 -13.72 -10.12
N LYS A 60 -18.72 -13.00 -11.09
CA LYS A 60 -18.34 -13.01 -12.50
C LYS A 60 -17.43 -11.83 -12.88
N SER A 61 -16.82 -11.16 -11.90
CA SER A 61 -15.94 -10.03 -12.17
C SER A 61 -14.65 -10.52 -12.84
N SER A 62 -14.23 -9.84 -13.90
CA SER A 62 -13.05 -10.20 -14.68
C SER A 62 -11.77 -10.04 -13.85
N PRO A 63 -10.75 -10.89 -14.07
CA PRO A 63 -9.45 -10.70 -13.44
C PRO A 63 -8.83 -9.36 -13.82
N ILE A 64 -8.11 -8.75 -12.87
CA ILE A 64 -7.36 -7.52 -13.10
C ILE A 64 -5.88 -7.86 -13.13
N ILE A 65 -5.19 -7.42 -14.17
CA ILE A 65 -3.73 -7.54 -14.25
C ILE A 65 -3.11 -6.28 -13.67
N VAL A 66 -2.22 -6.47 -12.69
CA VAL A 66 -1.46 -5.37 -12.08
C VAL A 66 0.01 -5.72 -11.97
N ASP A 67 0.82 -4.70 -11.73
CA ASP A 67 2.24 -4.85 -11.44
C ASP A 67 2.46 -5.25 -9.99
N CYS A 68 3.46 -6.11 -9.76
CA CYS A 68 3.87 -6.50 -8.42
C CYS A 68 4.41 -5.30 -7.62
N ALA A 69 3.85 -5.01 -6.44
CA ALA A 69 4.34 -3.92 -5.61
C ALA A 69 5.79 -4.14 -5.11
N TRP A 70 6.22 -5.39 -4.94
CA TRP A 70 7.56 -5.73 -4.47
C TRP A 70 8.62 -5.62 -5.56
N CYS A 71 8.51 -6.39 -6.64
CA CYS A 71 9.55 -6.48 -7.68
C CYS A 71 9.22 -5.76 -8.99
N GLY A 72 7.98 -5.30 -9.17
CA GLY A 72 7.57 -4.63 -10.39
C GLY A 72 7.32 -5.55 -11.57
N GLU A 73 7.38 -6.88 -11.39
CA GLU A 73 6.99 -7.83 -12.42
C GLU A 73 5.53 -7.57 -12.85
N PRO A 74 5.28 -7.37 -14.14
CA PRO A 74 3.91 -7.30 -14.66
C PRO A 74 3.25 -8.68 -14.59
N GLN A 75 1.94 -8.75 -14.83
CA GLN A 75 1.15 -9.99 -14.88
C GLN A 75 0.72 -10.59 -13.53
N MET A 76 0.65 -9.79 -12.46
CA MET A 76 -0.02 -10.27 -11.25
C MET A 76 -1.54 -10.25 -11.48
N GLU A 77 -2.11 -11.44 -11.71
CA GLU A 77 -3.55 -11.62 -11.88
C GLU A 77 -4.26 -11.58 -10.51
N LEU A 78 -5.10 -10.56 -10.32
CA LEU A 78 -5.99 -10.42 -9.18
C LEU A 78 -7.37 -10.94 -9.54
N LYS A 79 -7.81 -11.97 -8.81
CA LYS A 79 -9.16 -12.55 -8.92
C LYS A 79 -9.96 -12.20 -7.68
N HIS A 80 -11.20 -11.78 -7.88
CA HIS A 80 -12.17 -11.53 -6.81
C HIS A 80 -12.48 -12.81 -5.99
N LEU A 81 -12.77 -12.71 -4.69
CA LEU A 81 -13.06 -13.80 -3.73
C LEU A 81 -11.96 -14.86 -3.48
N HIS A 82 -10.79 -14.73 -4.09
CA HIS A 82 -9.69 -15.66 -3.84
C HIS A 82 -8.66 -15.05 -2.88
N ASN A 83 -7.81 -15.90 -2.28
CA ASN A 83 -6.61 -15.47 -1.56
C ASN A 83 -5.71 -14.51 -2.40
N HIS A 84 -5.88 -14.55 -3.72
CA HIS A 84 -5.21 -13.68 -4.69
C HIS A 84 -5.68 -12.22 -4.63
N ALA A 85 -6.91 -11.94 -4.17
CA ALA A 85 -7.50 -10.60 -4.19
C ALA A 85 -6.70 -9.56 -3.37
N SER A 86 -5.97 -10.00 -2.36
CA SER A 86 -5.16 -9.15 -1.47
C SER A 86 -3.65 -9.32 -1.66
N ARG A 87 -3.23 -10.08 -2.67
CA ARG A 87 -1.83 -10.41 -2.91
C ARG A 87 -1.02 -9.17 -3.31
N THR A 88 0.10 -8.92 -2.62
CA THR A 88 1.01 -7.79 -2.87
C THR A 88 2.25 -8.16 -3.69
N THR A 89 2.48 -9.46 -3.89
CA THR A 89 3.72 -10.03 -4.44
C THR A 89 3.37 -11.06 -5.51
N CYS A 90 4.02 -11.02 -6.67
CA CYS A 90 3.76 -11.94 -7.80
C CYS A 90 4.13 -13.41 -7.53
N SER A 91 5.07 -13.68 -6.61
CA SER A 91 5.60 -15.02 -6.32
C SER A 91 5.82 -15.26 -4.81
N GLU A 92 5.87 -16.52 -4.38
CA GLU A 92 6.22 -16.86 -2.98
C GLU A 92 7.67 -16.46 -2.66
N ARG A 93 8.57 -16.44 -3.65
CA ARG A 93 9.92 -15.89 -3.51
C ARG A 93 9.88 -14.41 -3.11
N CYS A 94 9.14 -13.59 -3.87
CA CYS A 94 8.96 -12.17 -3.54
C CYS A 94 8.35 -11.98 -2.15
N ARG A 95 7.42 -12.85 -1.75
CA ARG A 95 6.82 -12.83 -0.41
C ARG A 95 7.82 -13.15 0.70
N ARG A 96 8.74 -14.10 0.49
CA ARG A 96 9.80 -14.42 1.47
C ARG A 96 10.77 -13.26 1.62
N GLU A 97 11.18 -12.66 0.50
CA GLU A 97 12.06 -11.48 0.50
C GLU A 97 11.40 -10.28 1.18
N SER A 98 10.13 -9.99 0.86
CA SER A 98 9.40 -8.90 1.50
C SER A 98 9.22 -9.11 3.01
N ARG A 99 9.06 -10.36 3.47
CA ARG A 99 9.05 -10.70 4.90
C ARG A 99 10.39 -10.47 5.60
N ARG A 100 11.50 -10.75 4.92
CA ARG A 100 12.86 -10.48 5.44
C ARG A 100 13.06 -8.99 5.71
N HIS A 101 12.46 -8.15 4.88
CA HIS A 101 12.51 -6.69 4.99
C HIS A 101 11.15 -6.07 5.35
N HIS A 102 10.35 -6.77 6.17
CA HIS A 102 8.96 -6.38 6.40
C HIS A 102 8.81 -4.95 6.92
N LYS A 103 9.81 -4.40 7.63
CA LYS A 103 9.72 -3.07 8.22
C LYS A 103 9.78 -1.97 7.18
N GLU A 104 10.81 -2.02 6.35
CA GLU A 104 10.98 -1.15 5.19
C GLU A 104 9.81 -1.31 4.23
N TRP A 105 9.38 -2.56 4.01
CA TRP A 105 8.26 -2.88 3.14
C TRP A 105 6.96 -2.19 3.56
N TYR A 106 6.56 -2.27 4.83
CA TYR A 106 5.33 -1.62 5.30
C TYR A 106 5.37 -0.10 5.14
N ILE A 107 6.51 0.54 5.44
CA ILE A 107 6.65 2.00 5.29
C ILE A 107 6.52 2.40 3.82
N LEU A 108 7.24 1.74 2.92
CA LEU A 108 7.19 2.03 1.49
C LEU A 108 5.81 1.70 0.90
N LEU A 109 5.17 0.63 1.37
CA LEU A 109 3.81 0.27 0.97
C LEU A 109 2.79 1.36 1.38
N MET A 110 2.84 1.87 2.61
CA MET A 110 1.94 2.95 3.02
C MET A 110 2.11 4.18 2.13
N LEU A 111 3.35 4.64 1.94
CA LEU A 111 3.62 5.79 1.07
C LEU A 111 3.13 5.56 -0.37
N LYS A 112 3.28 4.33 -0.90
CA LYS A 112 2.78 3.97 -2.23
C LYS A 112 1.26 3.94 -2.33
N LEU A 113 0.58 3.44 -1.31
CA LEU A 113 -0.88 3.30 -1.31
C LEU A 113 -1.59 4.64 -1.17
N PHE A 114 -1.09 5.49 -0.28
CA PHE A 114 -1.66 6.81 -0.03
C PHE A 114 -1.24 7.85 -1.08
N GLY A 115 -0.08 7.68 -1.72
CA GLY A 115 0.37 8.54 -2.81
C GLY A 115 0.59 10.01 -2.43
N LYS A 116 0.64 10.30 -1.12
CA LYS A 116 0.82 11.64 -0.55
C LYS A 116 1.96 11.65 0.46
N GLU A 117 2.36 12.84 0.83
CA GLU A 117 3.24 13.05 1.97
C GLU A 117 2.61 12.60 3.27
N MET A 118 3.40 11.91 4.09
CA MET A 118 2.98 11.45 5.41
C MET A 118 4.09 11.69 6.41
N SER A 119 3.74 12.14 7.61
CA SER A 119 4.62 12.17 8.76
C SER A 119 4.90 10.77 9.29
N ALA A 120 5.96 10.63 10.10
CA ALA A 120 6.27 9.35 10.76
C ALA A 120 5.14 8.87 11.68
N ALA A 121 4.40 9.81 12.28
CA ALA A 121 3.28 9.50 13.18
C ALA A 121 2.07 8.97 12.39
N GLU A 122 1.78 9.54 11.23
CA GLU A 122 0.73 9.05 10.33
C GLU A 122 1.06 7.66 9.79
N ILE A 123 2.29 7.46 9.30
CA ILE A 123 2.74 6.15 8.81
C ILE A 123 2.63 5.10 9.93
N ALA A 124 3.09 5.41 11.14
CA ALA A 124 2.98 4.51 12.29
C ALA A 124 1.52 4.13 12.57
N ARG A 125 0.63 5.13 12.58
CA ARG A 125 -0.80 4.94 12.82
C ARG A 125 -1.44 4.05 11.76
N GLU A 126 -1.18 4.29 10.48
CA GLU A 126 -1.73 3.47 9.39
C GLU A 126 -1.21 2.03 9.43
N ILE A 127 0.09 1.82 9.71
CA ILE A 127 0.65 0.48 9.88
C ILE A 127 0.00 -0.25 11.05
N GLN A 128 -0.23 0.43 12.18
CA GLN A 128 -0.86 -0.17 13.36
C GLN A 128 -2.31 -0.61 13.09
N LYS A 129 -3.07 0.12 12.26
CA LYS A 129 -4.43 -0.28 11.85
C LYS A 129 -4.46 -1.62 11.09
N VAL A 130 -3.36 -2.00 10.43
CA VAL A 130 -3.24 -3.29 9.74
C VAL A 130 -3.32 -4.46 10.74
N GLY A 131 -2.92 -4.25 12.00
CA GLY A 131 -2.98 -5.25 13.07
C GLY A 131 -1.91 -6.34 12.96
N GLY A 132 -1.71 -7.10 14.05
CA GLY A 132 -0.69 -8.15 14.17
C GLY A 132 0.50 -7.77 15.08
N SER A 133 1.24 -8.78 15.54
CA SER A 133 2.34 -8.62 16.51
C SER A 133 3.51 -7.77 15.99
N VAL A 134 3.71 -7.74 14.68
CA VAL A 134 4.79 -7.00 14.03
C VAL A 134 4.45 -5.52 13.87
N THR A 135 3.18 -5.20 13.57
CA THR A 135 2.72 -3.82 13.30
C THR A 135 2.50 -3.02 14.60
N ALA A 136 2.13 -3.70 15.69
CA ALA A 136 2.02 -3.10 17.03
C ALA A 136 3.32 -2.45 17.54
N ARG A 137 4.47 -2.81 16.96
CA ARG A 137 5.80 -2.31 17.36
C ARG A 137 6.29 -1.14 16.50
N PHE A 138 5.49 -0.61 15.58
CA PHE A 138 5.86 0.58 14.81
C PHE A 138 5.53 1.84 15.59
N THR A 139 6.52 2.37 16.30
CA THR A 139 6.44 3.68 16.94
C THR A 139 6.91 4.77 15.97
N THR A 140 6.48 6.02 16.20
CA THR A 140 6.90 7.19 15.42
C THR A 140 8.43 7.29 15.30
N GLY A 141 9.16 7.11 16.41
CA GLY A 141 10.63 7.15 16.40
C GLY A 141 11.27 6.03 15.56
N ARG A 142 10.70 4.82 15.60
CA ARG A 142 11.18 3.70 14.78
C ARG A 142 10.94 3.94 13.29
N VAL A 143 9.77 4.45 12.94
CA VAL A 143 9.46 4.83 11.54
C VAL A 143 10.43 5.90 11.07
N ALA A 144 10.66 6.96 11.84
CA ALA A 144 11.59 8.02 11.49
C ALA A 144 13.03 7.51 11.27
N ASN A 145 13.50 6.57 12.09
CA ASN A 145 14.84 5.98 11.93
C ASN A 145 14.95 5.13 10.66
N ILE A 146 13.94 4.32 10.34
CA ILE A 146 13.93 3.53 9.10
C ILE A 146 13.81 4.46 7.88
N ALA A 147 12.95 5.48 7.96
CA ALA A 147 12.76 6.48 6.93
C ALA A 147 14.08 7.20 6.57
N ARG A 148 14.90 7.58 7.56
CA ARG A 148 16.24 8.13 7.30
C ARG A 148 17.11 7.18 6.46
N ARG A 149 17.14 5.88 6.78
CA ARG A 149 17.90 4.90 6.01
C ARG A 149 17.36 4.73 4.59
N LEU A 150 16.04 4.71 4.44
CA LEU A 150 15.38 4.65 3.14
C LEU A 150 15.67 5.90 2.30
N SER A 151 15.78 7.07 2.93
CA SER A 151 16.14 8.32 2.26
C SER A 151 17.58 8.28 1.75
N LEU A 152 18.52 7.77 2.54
CA LEU A 152 19.92 7.56 2.11
C LEU A 152 20.03 6.59 0.92
N ARG A 153 19.07 5.68 0.76
CA ARG A 153 18.97 4.75 -0.39
C ARG A 153 18.22 5.34 -1.59
N GLY A 154 17.82 6.61 -1.54
CA GLY A 154 17.05 7.27 -2.58
C GLY A 154 15.61 6.76 -2.72
N ALA A 155 15.07 6.07 -1.71
CA ALA A 155 13.71 5.53 -1.74
C ALA A 155 12.65 6.59 -1.43
N ILE A 156 12.97 7.49 -0.50
CA ILE A 156 12.07 8.52 -0.02
C ILE A 156 12.75 9.88 0.04
N ILE A 157 11.96 10.91 -0.22
CA ILE A 157 12.33 12.31 -0.04
C ILE A 157 11.82 12.74 1.34
N ILE A 158 12.68 13.43 2.09
CA ILE A 158 12.35 14.01 3.39
C ILE A 158 12.14 15.50 3.19
N GLU A 159 10.91 15.96 3.38
CA GLU A 159 10.64 17.40 3.36
C GLU A 159 10.79 17.95 4.79
N LYS A 160 11.48 19.08 4.88
CA LYS A 160 11.70 19.80 6.14
C LYS A 160 11.12 21.18 5.96
N ASP A 161 10.01 21.45 6.63
CA ASP A 161 9.60 22.81 6.89
C ASP A 161 9.96 23.18 8.33
N GLY A 162 10.54 24.38 8.52
CA GLY A 162 11.30 24.78 9.72
C GLY A 162 10.59 24.60 11.06
N HIS A 163 9.27 24.44 11.08
CA HIS A 163 8.45 24.20 12.29
C HIS A 163 7.50 23.00 12.19
N SER A 164 7.49 22.29 11.07
CA SER A 164 6.58 21.16 10.81
C SER A 164 7.24 19.82 11.10
N PRO A 165 6.48 18.81 11.59
CA PRO A 165 6.99 17.44 11.64
C PRO A 165 7.45 17.02 10.25
N ARG A 166 8.64 16.41 10.15
CA ARG A 166 9.18 15.92 8.86
C ARG A 166 8.16 15.01 8.18
N THR A 167 7.87 15.31 6.91
CA THR A 167 7.05 14.48 6.05
C THR A 167 7.93 13.67 5.11
N TYR A 168 7.37 12.55 4.66
CA TYR A 168 8.03 11.58 3.81
C TYR A 168 7.15 11.30 2.61
N ARG A 169 7.75 11.23 1.42
CA ARG A 169 7.13 10.74 0.19
C ARG A 169 8.08 9.84 -0.59
N LEU A 170 7.55 8.98 -1.44
CA LEU A 170 8.39 8.19 -2.35
C LEU A 170 9.12 9.10 -3.33
N ALA A 171 10.39 8.79 -3.59
CA ALA A 171 11.15 9.48 -4.64
C ALA A 171 10.62 9.12 -6.04
N ASP A 172 10.25 7.86 -6.24
CA ASP A 172 9.58 7.36 -7.43
C ASP A 172 8.35 6.51 -7.03
N PRO A 173 7.13 7.03 -7.19
CA PRO A 173 5.90 6.30 -6.86
C PRO A 173 5.69 5.02 -7.68
N LYS A 174 6.28 4.92 -8.89
CA LYS A 174 6.12 3.77 -9.78
C LYS A 174 7.14 2.68 -9.49
N ALA A 175 8.32 3.03 -8.96
CA ALA A 175 9.37 2.08 -8.66
C ALA A 175 8.90 0.90 -7.77
N PRO A 176 9.44 -0.31 -8.02
CA PRO A 176 9.19 -1.46 -7.17
C PRO A 176 9.91 -1.31 -5.82
N ILE A 177 9.32 -1.84 -4.75
CA ILE A 177 9.83 -1.66 -3.38
C ILE A 177 11.21 -2.31 -3.19
N ASN A 178 11.46 -3.46 -3.81
CA ASN A 178 12.72 -4.21 -3.67
C ASN A 178 13.95 -3.43 -4.18
N LYS A 179 13.76 -2.49 -5.13
CA LYS A 179 14.83 -1.61 -5.65
C LYS A 179 15.54 -0.85 -4.54
N PHE A 180 14.82 -0.56 -3.45
CA PHE A 180 15.31 0.21 -2.31
C PHE A 180 15.66 -0.65 -1.09
N VAL A 181 15.39 -1.95 -1.19
CA VAL A 181 15.34 -2.87 -0.07
C VAL A 181 16.05 -4.17 -0.48
N GLY A 182 17.35 -4.23 -0.22
CA GLY A 182 18.21 -5.35 -0.58
C GLY A 182 19.31 -4.91 -1.54
N ASN A 183 20.46 -4.57 -0.94
CA ASN A 183 21.80 -4.30 -1.48
C ASN A 183 22.44 -3.24 -0.58
N ALA A 184 22.82 -3.68 0.62
CA ALA A 184 23.84 -3.11 1.48
C ALA A 184 24.50 -4.30 2.17
#